data_AF-J3JW13-F1
#
_entry.id   AF-J3JW13-F1
#
_cell.length_a   1.000
_cell.length_b   1.000
_cell.length_c   1.000
_cell.angle_alpha   90.00
_cell.angle_beta   90.00
_cell.angle_gamma   90.00
#
_symmetry.space_group_name_H-M   'P 1'
#
loop_
_entity.id
_entity.type
_entity.pdbx_description
1 polymer ?
#
loop_
_entity_poly.entity_id
_entity_poly.type
_entity_poly.pdbx_seq_one_letter_code
_entity_poly.pdbx_strand_id
1 'polypeptide(L)'
;MDVATLFDDVKRMNKRQFFYQVLSFGMIVSSALMIWKGLMVVTGSESPIVVVLSGSMEPAFHRGDLLFLTNYPEEPVRVGEIVVFKVEGRDIPIVHRVLKLHEKNNSTVKFLTKGDNNSVDDRGLYAPGQLWLTKKDLVGRARGFLPYVGMVTILMNEYPKFKCAVLACLALYVLMHRE
;
A
#
# COMPACT_ATOMS: atom_id res chain seq x y z
N MET A 1 22.57 28.87 -1.77
CA MET A 1 21.35 29.56 -1.30
C MET A 1 21.35 29.45 0.21
N ASP A 2 21.61 30.55 0.90
CA ASP A 2 21.69 30.57 2.36
C ASP A 2 20.30 30.39 2.96
N VAL A 3 20.20 29.65 4.06
CA VAL A 3 18.95 29.49 4.82
C VAL A 3 18.40 30.86 5.25
N ALA A 4 19.28 31.85 5.44
CA ALA A 4 18.93 33.23 5.72
C ALA A 4 18.12 33.90 4.59
N THR A 5 18.46 33.66 3.32
CA THR A 5 17.72 34.24 2.19
C THR A 5 16.31 33.63 2.05
N LEU A 6 16.15 32.36 2.43
CA LEU A 6 14.82 31.72 2.47
C LEU A 6 13.89 32.33 3.51
N PHE A 7 14.41 32.62 4.71
CA PHE A 7 13.64 33.28 5.76
C PHE A 7 13.28 34.72 5.40
N ASP A 8 14.19 35.43 4.75
CA ASP A 8 13.94 36.79 4.28
C ASP A 8 12.89 36.84 3.16
N ASP A 9 12.90 35.89 2.23
CA ASP A 9 11.87 35.78 1.18
C ASP A 9 10.49 35.45 1.76
N VAL A 10 10.40 34.54 2.73
CA VAL A 10 9.13 34.24 3.44
C VAL A 10 8.64 35.46 4.22
N LYS A 11 9.56 36.22 4.82
CA LYS A 11 9.23 37.43 5.60
C LYS A 11 8.80 38.61 4.73
N ARG A 12 9.23 38.64 3.46
CA ARG A 12 8.84 39.64 2.45
C ARG A 12 7.50 39.33 1.77
N MET A 13 6.90 38.17 2.00
CA MET A 13 5.62 37.81 1.38
C MET A 13 4.48 38.68 1.88
N ASN A 14 3.66 39.18 0.96
CA ASN A 14 2.39 39.80 1.32
C ASN A 14 1.48 38.74 1.96
N LYS A 15 0.78 39.10 3.06
CA LYS A 15 -0.14 38.19 3.79
C LYS A 15 -1.12 37.45 2.86
N ARG A 16 -1.58 38.12 1.80
CA ARG A 16 -2.46 37.57 0.76
C ARG A 16 -1.78 36.50 -0.11
N GLN A 17 -0.52 36.71 -0.52
CA GLN A 17 0.25 35.74 -1.30
C GLN A 17 0.56 34.48 -0.48
N PHE A 18 0.96 34.68 0.78
CA PHE A 18 1.16 33.56 1.71
C PHE A 18 -0.12 32.73 1.89
N PHE A 19 -1.28 33.38 2.06
CA PHE A 19 -2.56 32.69 2.19
C PHE A 19 -2.93 31.89 0.93
N TYR A 20 -2.75 32.44 -0.28
CA TYR A 20 -3.00 31.70 -1.52
C TYR A 20 -2.09 30.49 -1.68
N GLN A 21 -0.83 30.60 -1.28
CA GLN A 21 0.12 29.48 -1.36
C GLN A 21 -0.29 28.35 -0.40
N VAL A 22 -0.69 28.69 0.82
CA VAL A 22 -1.22 27.72 1.80
C VAL A 22 -2.50 27.07 1.29
N LEU A 23 -3.43 27.86 0.73
CA LEU A 23 -4.67 27.33 0.17
C LEU A 23 -4.41 26.39 -1.02
N SER A 24 -3.52 26.77 -1.94
CA SER A 24 -3.16 25.97 -3.11
C SER A 24 -2.52 24.65 -2.71
N PHE A 25 -1.60 24.69 -1.75
CA PHE A 25 -1.01 23.49 -1.18
C PHE A 25 -2.08 22.60 -0.51
N GLY A 26 -2.98 23.21 0.26
CA GLY A 26 -4.11 22.51 0.87
C GLY A 26 -5.02 21.82 -0.15
N MET A 27 -5.30 22.48 -1.28
CA MET A 27 -6.09 21.90 -2.38
C MET A 27 -5.39 20.71 -3.03
N ILE A 28 -4.07 20.77 -3.26
CA ILE A 28 -3.29 19.65 -3.82
C ILE A 28 -3.33 18.44 -2.88
N VAL A 29 -3.05 18.66 -1.59
CA VAL A 29 -3.07 17.59 -0.58
C VAL A 29 -4.47 17.00 -0.45
N SER A 30 -5.51 17.84 -0.39
CA SER A 30 -6.90 17.40 -0.32
C SER A 30 -7.28 16.57 -1.55
N SER A 31 -6.91 16.99 -2.75
CA SER A 31 -7.19 16.26 -4.00
C SER A 31 -6.53 14.88 -4.01
N ALA A 32 -5.27 14.77 -3.56
CA ALA A 32 -4.58 13.49 -3.44
C ALA A 32 -5.27 12.55 -2.44
N LEU A 33 -5.68 13.06 -1.29
CA LEU A 33 -6.43 12.29 -0.28
C LEU A 33 -7.81 11.86 -0.80
N MET A 34 -8.49 12.72 -1.56
CA MET A 34 -9.77 12.40 -2.19
C MET A 34 -9.63 11.27 -3.22
N ILE A 35 -8.58 11.30 -4.05
CA ILE A 35 -8.30 10.22 -5.00
C ILE A 35 -8.07 8.90 -4.25
N TRP A 36 -7.26 8.92 -3.19
CA TRP A 36 -7.00 7.72 -2.38
C TRP A 36 -8.27 7.16 -1.72
N LYS A 37 -9.08 8.02 -1.11
CA LYS A 37 -10.36 7.63 -0.48
C LYS A 37 -11.39 7.18 -1.52
N GLY A 38 -11.44 7.82 -2.68
CA GLY A 38 -12.26 7.39 -3.81
C GLY A 38 -11.89 5.97 -4.24
N LEU A 39 -10.60 5.67 -4.34
CA LEU A 39 -10.12 4.34 -4.70
C LEU A 39 -10.50 3.28 -3.64
N MET A 40 -10.41 3.60 -2.35
CA MET A 40 -10.87 2.72 -1.27
C MET A 40 -12.37 2.40 -1.40
N VAL A 41 -13.20 3.40 -1.71
CA VAL A 41 -14.66 3.22 -1.87
C VAL A 41 -14.96 2.38 -3.12
N VAL A 42 -14.32 2.68 -4.25
CA VAL A 42 -14.54 1.98 -5.52
C VAL A 42 -14.14 0.51 -5.41
N THR A 43 -12.99 0.22 -4.82
CA THR A 43 -12.45 -1.15 -4.71
C THR A 43 -13.03 -1.95 -3.53
N GLY A 44 -13.67 -1.27 -2.57
CA GLY A 44 -14.12 -1.85 -1.31
C GLY A 44 -12.97 -2.27 -0.37
N SER A 45 -11.71 -1.94 -0.70
CA SER A 45 -10.54 -2.33 0.10
C SER A 45 -9.97 -1.14 0.86
N GLU A 46 -9.58 -1.37 2.12
CA GLU A 46 -8.84 -0.38 2.92
C GLU A 46 -7.41 -0.16 2.41
N SER A 47 -6.89 -1.05 1.56
CA SER A 47 -5.58 -0.89 0.94
C SER A 47 -5.68 -1.32 -0.52
N PRO A 48 -6.23 -0.46 -1.40
CA PRO A 48 -6.48 -0.81 -2.80
C PRO A 48 -5.20 -1.10 -3.59
N ILE A 49 -4.05 -0.66 -3.09
CA ILE A 49 -2.75 -0.82 -3.74
C ILE A 49 -1.75 -1.34 -2.70
N VAL A 50 -1.08 -2.45 -3.00
CA VAL A 50 -0.01 -3.02 -2.17
C VAL A 50 1.19 -3.42 -3.02
N VAL A 51 2.37 -3.49 -2.41
CA VAL A 51 3.61 -3.88 -3.09
C VAL A 51 4.08 -5.24 -2.56
N VAL A 52 4.51 -6.12 -3.46
CA VAL A 52 5.12 -7.41 -3.12
C VAL A 52 6.54 -7.18 -2.60
N LEU A 53 6.79 -7.57 -1.35
CA LEU A 53 8.06 -7.30 -0.66
C LEU A 53 9.05 -8.48 -0.69
N SER A 54 8.58 -9.68 -1.03
CA SER A 54 9.36 -10.93 -0.98
C SER A 54 9.14 -11.80 -2.22
N GLY A 55 9.97 -12.83 -2.40
CA GLY A 55 9.84 -13.81 -3.49
C GLY A 55 8.97 -15.03 -3.16
N SER A 56 8.11 -14.96 -2.13
CA SER A 56 7.27 -16.12 -1.73
C SER A 56 6.17 -16.45 -2.74
N MET A 57 5.88 -15.52 -3.65
CA MET A 57 4.87 -15.65 -4.69
C MET A 57 5.45 -15.93 -6.08
N GLU A 58 6.74 -16.19 -6.19
CA GLU A 58 7.35 -16.56 -7.48
C GLU A 58 6.84 -17.95 -7.94
N PRO A 59 6.61 -18.15 -9.25
CA PRO A 59 6.82 -17.22 -10.36
C PRO A 59 5.62 -16.30 -10.68
N ALA A 60 4.53 -16.38 -9.92
CA ALA A 60 3.31 -15.62 -10.22
C ALA A 60 3.49 -14.11 -10.01
N PHE A 61 4.18 -13.73 -8.93
CA PHE A 61 4.56 -12.35 -8.63
C PHE A 61 6.01 -12.28 -8.17
N HIS A 62 6.67 -11.20 -8.56
CA HIS A 62 8.04 -10.90 -8.19
C HIS A 62 8.08 -9.76 -7.17
N ARG A 63 9.18 -9.69 -6.44
CA ARG A 63 9.45 -8.56 -5.55
C ARG A 63 9.42 -7.25 -6.34
N GLY A 64 8.65 -6.29 -5.85
CA GLY A 64 8.44 -4.99 -6.48
C GLY A 64 7.19 -4.91 -7.37
N ASP A 65 6.44 -5.98 -7.54
CA ASP A 65 5.15 -5.92 -8.24
C ASP A 65 4.14 -5.13 -7.41
N LEU A 66 3.42 -4.22 -8.08
CA LEU A 66 2.35 -3.42 -7.50
C LEU A 66 1.02 -4.10 -7.76
N LEU A 67 0.30 -4.53 -6.72
CA LEU A 67 -0.97 -5.24 -6.84
C LEU A 67 -2.15 -4.30 -6.60
N PHE A 68 -3.18 -4.43 -7.46
CA PHE A 68 -4.46 -3.79 -7.27
C PHE A 68 -5.44 -4.73 -6.59
N LEU A 69 -5.99 -4.29 -5.46
CA LEU A 69 -6.85 -5.08 -4.60
C LEU A 69 -8.31 -4.65 -4.70
N THR A 70 -9.20 -5.64 -4.60
CA THR A 70 -10.65 -5.43 -4.40
C THR A 70 -11.14 -6.26 -3.23
N ASN A 71 -12.09 -5.76 -2.45
CA ASN A 71 -12.65 -6.48 -1.30
C ASN A 71 -14.17 -6.30 -1.20
N TYR A 72 -14.91 -6.81 -2.18
CA TYR A 72 -16.37 -6.76 -2.16
C TYR A 72 -16.94 -7.89 -1.28
N PRO A 73 -17.79 -7.58 -0.27
CA PRO A 73 -18.37 -8.57 0.64
C PRO A 73 -19.21 -9.67 -0.04
N GLU A 74 -19.87 -9.30 -1.13
CA GLU A 74 -20.77 -10.12 -1.94
C GLU A 74 -20.04 -11.23 -2.71
N GLU A 75 -18.76 -11.01 -3.03
CA GLU A 75 -17.99 -11.93 -3.85
C GLU A 75 -17.31 -12.98 -2.96
N PRO A 76 -17.63 -14.28 -3.11
CA PRO A 76 -17.00 -15.33 -2.33
C PRO A 76 -15.52 -15.50 -2.71
N VAL A 77 -14.69 -15.84 -1.73
CA VAL A 77 -13.29 -16.21 -1.96
C VAL A 77 -13.25 -17.62 -2.55
N ARG A 78 -12.40 -17.84 -3.56
CA ARG A 78 -12.26 -19.14 -4.25
C ARG A 78 -10.87 -19.72 -4.06
N VAL A 79 -10.78 -21.06 -4.14
CA VAL A 79 -9.47 -21.74 -4.18
C VAL A 79 -8.70 -21.28 -5.42
N GLY A 80 -7.42 -20.98 -5.24
CA GLY A 80 -6.54 -20.48 -6.29
C GLY A 80 -6.47 -18.95 -6.40
N GLU A 81 -7.36 -18.21 -5.72
CA GLU A 81 -7.27 -16.74 -5.68
C GLU A 81 -6.05 -16.27 -4.89
N ILE A 82 -5.51 -15.10 -5.28
CA ILE A 82 -4.41 -14.47 -4.55
C ILE A 82 -5.00 -13.41 -3.62
N VAL A 83 -4.79 -13.62 -2.34
CA VAL A 83 -5.37 -12.83 -1.27
C VAL A 83 -4.30 -12.09 -0.51
N VAL A 84 -4.66 -10.90 -0.05
CA VAL A 84 -3.85 -10.09 0.85
C VAL A 84 -4.56 -10.08 2.18
N PHE A 85 -3.87 -10.56 3.21
CA PHE A 85 -4.42 -10.66 4.56
C PHE A 85 -3.47 -10.04 5.58
N LYS A 86 -4.04 -9.56 6.67
CA LYS A 86 -3.31 -9.02 7.82
C LYS A 86 -3.55 -9.94 9.01
N VAL A 87 -2.46 -10.37 9.62
CA VAL A 87 -2.51 -11.20 10.84
C VAL A 87 -2.39 -10.27 12.05
N GLU A 88 -3.17 -10.52 13.09
CA GLU A 88 -3.03 -9.79 14.36
C GLU A 88 -1.61 -9.93 14.92
N GLY A 89 -1.02 -8.82 15.35
CA GLY A 89 0.37 -8.77 15.81
C GLY A 89 1.42 -8.64 14.71
N ARG A 90 1.02 -8.55 13.43
CA ARG A 90 1.91 -8.19 12.32
C ARG A 90 1.45 -6.88 11.65
N ASP A 91 2.40 -5.96 11.48
CA ASP A 91 2.13 -4.69 10.81
C ASP A 91 2.07 -4.80 9.29
N ILE A 92 2.82 -5.76 8.73
CA ILE A 92 2.98 -5.93 7.28
C ILE A 92 1.99 -6.99 6.78
N PRO A 93 1.12 -6.65 5.80
CA PRO A 93 0.20 -7.61 5.21
C PRO A 93 0.96 -8.65 4.36
N ILE A 94 0.38 -9.85 4.27
CA ILE A 94 0.95 -11.00 3.55
C ILE A 94 0.10 -11.26 2.31
N VAL A 95 0.76 -11.51 1.17
CA VAL A 95 0.12 -11.81 -0.10
C VAL A 95 0.38 -13.27 -0.44
N HIS A 96 -0.62 -14.14 -0.41
CA HIS A 96 -0.46 -15.57 -0.75
C HIS A 96 -1.70 -16.15 -1.46
N ARG A 97 -1.57 -17.35 -2.03
CA ARG A 97 -2.64 -18.03 -2.74
C ARG A 97 -3.51 -18.86 -1.80
N VAL A 98 -4.82 -18.82 -2.00
CA VAL A 98 -5.77 -19.68 -1.29
C VAL A 98 -5.59 -21.11 -1.75
N LEU A 99 -5.17 -21.98 -0.83
CA LEU A 99 -4.94 -23.41 -1.06
C LEU A 99 -6.21 -24.23 -0.81
N LYS A 100 -6.94 -23.95 0.27
CA LYS A 100 -8.16 -24.68 0.65
C LYS A 100 -9.19 -23.76 1.28
N LEU A 101 -10.46 -24.05 1.00
CA LEU A 101 -11.61 -23.44 1.66
C LEU A 101 -12.31 -24.48 2.53
N HIS A 102 -12.72 -24.04 3.72
CA HIS A 102 -13.65 -24.75 4.59
C HIS A 102 -14.90 -23.88 4.74
N GLU A 103 -15.99 -24.33 4.12
CA GLU A 103 -17.30 -23.78 4.36
C GLU A 103 -17.95 -24.55 5.51
N LYS A 104 -18.28 -23.83 6.58
CA LYS A 104 -19.11 -24.38 7.66
C LYS A 104 -20.56 -23.97 7.38
N ASN A 105 -21.52 -24.85 7.69
CA ASN A 105 -22.97 -24.65 7.46
C ASN A 105 -23.54 -23.31 7.97
N ASN A 106 -22.84 -22.58 8.85
CA ASN A 106 -23.18 -21.24 9.32
C ASN A 106 -22.53 -20.10 8.49
N SER A 107 -22.43 -20.25 7.16
CA SER A 107 -21.91 -19.24 6.21
C SER A 107 -20.52 -18.66 6.52
N THR A 108 -19.77 -19.28 7.44
CA THR A 108 -18.43 -18.83 7.83
C THR A 108 -17.40 -19.53 6.96
N VAL A 109 -16.85 -18.78 6.01
CA VAL A 109 -15.79 -19.27 5.12
C VAL A 109 -14.45 -19.11 5.83
N LYS A 110 -13.76 -20.23 6.03
CA LYS A 110 -12.39 -20.30 6.52
C LYS A 110 -11.47 -20.68 5.38
N PHE A 111 -10.32 -20.05 5.26
CA PHE A 111 -9.35 -20.36 4.21
C PHE A 111 -7.95 -20.60 4.75
N LEU A 112 -7.23 -21.47 4.04
CA LEU A 112 -5.80 -21.73 4.22
C LEU A 112 -5.07 -21.19 3.00
N THR A 113 -4.01 -20.45 3.25
CA THR A 113 -3.16 -19.84 2.23
C THR A 113 -1.78 -20.49 2.20
N LYS A 114 -1.10 -20.33 1.07
CA LYS A 114 0.27 -20.75 0.86
C LYS A 114 0.93 -19.83 -0.17
N GLY A 115 2.17 -19.42 0.08
CA GLY A 115 3.01 -18.79 -0.95
C GLY A 115 3.34 -19.77 -2.07
N ASP A 116 3.25 -19.32 -3.31
CA ASP A 116 3.50 -20.17 -4.49
C ASP A 116 4.89 -20.83 -4.45
N ASN A 117 5.90 -20.09 -4.00
CA ASN A 117 7.28 -20.54 -3.86
C ASN A 117 7.62 -21.17 -2.48
N ASN A 118 6.66 -21.27 -1.57
CA ASN A 118 6.91 -21.85 -0.24
C ASN A 118 6.73 -23.39 -0.28
N SER A 119 7.46 -24.13 0.54
CA SER A 119 7.30 -25.60 0.66
C SER A 119 6.17 -26.01 1.63
N VAL A 120 5.78 -25.11 2.53
CA VAL A 120 4.78 -25.32 3.57
C VAL A 120 3.63 -24.32 3.45
N ASP A 121 2.50 -24.64 4.08
CA ASP A 121 1.37 -23.70 4.20
C ASP A 121 1.63 -22.60 5.23
N ASP A 122 0.76 -21.59 5.26
CA ASP A 122 0.98 -20.39 6.06
C ASP A 122 0.53 -20.52 7.52
N ARG A 123 0.19 -21.71 8.02
CA ARG A 123 -0.27 -21.87 9.41
C ARG A 123 0.74 -21.38 10.44
N GLY A 124 2.03 -21.51 10.16
CA GLY A 124 3.10 -20.99 11.01
C GLY A 124 3.23 -19.45 10.99
N LEU A 125 2.57 -18.78 10.05
CA LEU A 125 2.58 -17.32 9.91
C LEU A 125 1.36 -16.66 10.56
N TYR A 126 0.30 -17.43 10.85
CA TYR A 126 -0.92 -16.95 11.49
C TYR A 126 -0.69 -16.62 12.97
N ALA A 127 -1.69 -15.97 13.59
CA ALA A 127 -1.62 -15.64 15.00
C ALA A 127 -1.54 -16.92 15.86
N PRO A 128 -0.97 -16.86 17.08
CA PRO A 128 -0.91 -18.02 17.97
C PRO A 128 -2.29 -18.66 18.18
N GLY A 129 -2.42 -19.96 17.87
CA GLY A 129 -3.68 -20.69 17.98
C GLY A 129 -4.63 -20.53 16.79
N GLN A 130 -4.28 -19.72 15.77
CA GLN A 130 -5.05 -19.56 14.55
C GLN A 130 -4.58 -20.56 13.48
N LEU A 131 -5.47 -21.47 13.06
CA LEU A 131 -5.19 -22.45 12.01
C LEU A 131 -5.79 -22.09 10.65
N TRP A 132 -6.68 -21.09 10.63
CA TRP A 132 -7.44 -20.69 9.45
C TRP A 132 -7.65 -19.19 9.46
N LEU A 133 -7.60 -18.57 8.27
CA LEU A 133 -7.97 -17.19 8.07
C LEU A 133 -9.48 -17.07 7.88
N THR A 134 -10.01 -15.91 8.25
CA THR A 134 -11.42 -15.55 8.09
C THR A 134 -11.56 -14.29 7.24
N LYS A 135 -12.79 -13.96 6.83
CA LYS A 135 -13.05 -12.73 6.06
C LYS A 135 -12.57 -11.45 6.76
N LYS A 136 -12.44 -11.43 8.10
CA LYS A 136 -11.97 -10.26 8.87
C LYS A 136 -10.48 -10.00 8.68
N ASP A 137 -9.71 -11.04 8.40
CA ASP A 137 -8.27 -10.95 8.19
C ASP A 137 -7.94 -10.50 6.76
N LEU A 138 -8.94 -10.52 5.86
CA LEU A 138 -8.78 -10.22 4.44
C LEU A 138 -8.78 -8.70 4.19
N VAL A 139 -7.65 -8.19 3.70
CA VAL A 139 -7.50 -6.80 3.25
C VAL A 139 -8.07 -6.64 1.84
N GLY A 140 -7.85 -7.64 0.97
CA GLY A 140 -8.42 -7.70 -0.36
C GLY A 140 -7.88 -8.82 -1.22
N ARG A 141 -8.38 -8.90 -2.44
CA ARG A 141 -7.97 -9.87 -3.48
C ARG A 141 -7.26 -9.17 -4.60
N ALA A 142 -6.14 -9.72 -5.07
CA ALA A 142 -5.43 -9.18 -6.21
C ALA A 142 -6.24 -9.42 -7.50
N ARG A 143 -6.55 -8.33 -8.21
CA ARG A 143 -7.26 -8.37 -9.52
C ARG A 143 -6.37 -8.04 -10.70
N GLY A 144 -5.27 -7.34 -10.47
CA GLY A 144 -4.28 -6.99 -11.47
C GLY A 144 -2.99 -6.55 -10.81
N PHE A 145 -1.94 -6.39 -11.61
CA PHE A 145 -0.65 -5.92 -11.13
C PHE A 145 0.10 -5.11 -12.18
N LEU A 146 1.04 -4.30 -11.71
CA LEU A 146 2.06 -3.66 -12.53
C LEU A 146 3.44 -4.16 -12.10
N PRO A 147 4.21 -4.79 -13.00
CA PRO A 147 5.48 -5.38 -12.64
C PRO A 147 6.51 -4.32 -12.29
N TYR A 148 7.32 -4.58 -11.26
CA TYR A 148 8.47 -3.77 -10.81
C TYR A 148 8.21 -2.31 -10.40
N VAL A 149 7.02 -1.74 -10.57
CA VAL A 149 6.71 -0.34 -10.21
C VAL A 149 6.94 -0.08 -8.71
N GLY A 150 6.61 -1.07 -7.87
CA GLY A 150 6.82 -1.02 -6.43
C GLY A 150 8.30 -1.00 -6.03
N MET A 151 9.24 -1.34 -6.91
CA MET A 151 10.68 -1.26 -6.61
C MET A 151 11.11 0.15 -6.20
N VAL A 152 10.49 1.18 -6.75
CA VAL A 152 10.77 2.57 -6.36
C VAL A 152 10.46 2.80 -4.88
N THR A 153 9.31 2.29 -4.41
CA THR A 153 8.90 2.43 -3.01
C THR A 153 9.79 1.59 -2.07
N ILE A 154 10.20 0.40 -2.51
CA ILE A 154 11.12 -0.47 -1.77
C ILE A 154 12.47 0.22 -1.63
N LEU A 155 13.04 0.73 -2.73
CA LEU A 155 14.33 1.42 -2.74
C LEU A 155 14.32 2.66 -1.83
N MET A 156 13.25 3.46 -1.87
CA MET A 156 13.07 4.61 -0.98
C MET A 156 13.00 4.22 0.50
N ASN A 157 12.46 3.04 0.82
CA ASN A 157 12.37 2.56 2.19
C ASN A 157 13.69 1.93 2.68
N GLU A 158 14.36 1.16 1.83
CA GLU A 158 15.62 0.47 2.16
C GLU A 158 16.83 1.43 2.25
N TYR A 159 16.82 2.53 1.49
CA TYR A 159 17.89 3.53 1.49
C TYR A 159 17.39 4.89 1.99
N PRO A 160 17.36 5.13 3.32
CA PRO A 160 16.91 6.40 3.88
C PRO A 160 17.67 7.62 3.35
N LYS A 161 18.98 7.48 3.10
CA LYS A 161 19.81 8.55 2.50
C LYS A 161 19.34 8.92 1.10
N PHE A 162 18.97 7.92 0.28
CA PHE A 162 18.44 8.13 -1.05
C PHE A 162 17.08 8.85 -0.99
N LYS A 163 16.18 8.42 -0.09
CA LYS A 163 14.91 9.11 0.16
C LYS A 163 15.12 10.58 0.55
N CYS A 164 16.04 10.87 1.46
CA CYS A 164 16.36 12.25 1.84
C CYS A 164 16.90 13.07 0.67
N ALA A 165 17.77 12.49 -0.15
CA ALA A 165 18.30 13.16 -1.35
C ALA A 165 17.18 13.51 -2.35
N VAL A 166 16.28 12.56 -2.64
CA VAL A 166 15.13 12.79 -3.53
C VAL A 166 14.23 13.90 -3.00
N LEU A 167 13.90 13.89 -1.71
CA LEU A 167 13.08 14.92 -1.07
C LEU A 167 13.76 16.30 -1.09
N ALA A 168 15.08 16.35 -0.87
CA ALA A 168 15.86 17.58 -0.96
C ALA A 168 15.86 18.15 -2.39
N CYS A 169 16.05 17.30 -3.41
CA CYS A 169 15.96 17.70 -4.81
C CYS A 169 14.57 18.22 -5.18
N LEU A 170 13.49 17.56 -4.72
CA LEU A 170 12.11 18.02 -4.91
C LEU A 170 11.84 19.36 -4.24
N ALA A 171 12.29 19.53 -2.99
CA ALA A 171 12.18 20.80 -2.29
C ALA A 171 12.94 21.91 -3.02
N LEU A 172 14.18 21.66 -3.47
CA LEU A 172 14.95 22.60 -4.27
C LEU A 172 14.26 22.93 -5.60
N TYR A 173 13.73 21.95 -6.31
CA TYR A 173 12.99 22.16 -7.57
C TYR A 173 11.77 23.05 -7.36
N VAL A 174 10.93 22.75 -6.37
CA VAL A 174 9.76 23.57 -6.04
C VAL A 174 10.17 24.99 -5.65
N LEU A 175 11.30 25.15 -4.95
CA LEU A 175 11.83 26.47 -4.59
C LEU A 175 12.38 27.24 -5.81
N MET A 176 13.02 26.56 -6.77
CA MET A 176 13.57 27.17 -7.99
C MET A 176 12.49 27.50 -9.04
N HIS A 177 11.38 26.78 -9.06
CA HIS A 177 10.21 27.04 -9.92
C HIS A 177 9.07 27.77 -9.19
N ARG A 178 9.39 28.53 -8.14
CA ARG A 178 8.48 29.53 -7.57
C ARG A 178 8.39 30.73 -8.53
N GLU A 179 7.47 30.66 -9.49
CA GLU A 179 6.87 31.84 -10.12
C GLU A 179 5.68 32.35 -9.30
#